data_AF-A0A8X6L9Q3-F1
#
_entry.id   AF-A0A8X6L9Q3-F1
#
_cell.length_a   1.000
_cell.length_b   1.000
_cell.length_c   1.000
_cell.angle_alpha   90.00
_cell.angle_beta   90.00
_cell.angle_gamma   90.00
#
_symmetry.space_group_name_H-M   'P 1'
#
loop_
_entity.id
_entity.type
_entity.pdbx_description
1 polymer ?
#
loop_
_entity_poly.entity_id
_entity_poly.type
_entity_poly.pdbx_seq_one_letter_code
_entity_poly.pdbx_strand_id
1 'polypeptide(L)'
;MIGGLTKGDKTAEAGKTSNQPREVLVAEHVVNAINDLQKLHDRLCSPQGNDCVNDIQKFAQDGGGLCEFRLLQSYINYVEEDEPSIEKLTIMKFLRSIIEDEELYVKLHNFNYLHPDFDGIPGSIDYEEIRSQLSRIVTDCKLENLEDKIRLLALLRGRMDFADIQKAYDNWRFSDLIGDNDFKRMYVDQAVKERENLLVSTLRKI
;
A
#
# COMPACT_ATOMS: atom_id res chain seq x y z
N MET A 1 14.35 47.35 48.20
CA MET A 1 13.42 46.25 47.93
C MET A 1 12.75 46.51 46.58
N ILE A 2 13.28 45.95 45.49
CA ILE A 2 12.55 45.45 44.31
C ILE A 2 13.52 44.47 43.63
N GLY A 3 13.10 43.22 43.49
CA GLY A 3 13.77 42.18 42.72
C GLY A 3 12.91 40.93 42.88
N GLY A 4 12.52 40.20 41.84
CA GLY A 4 12.64 40.34 40.40
C GLY A 4 11.84 39.17 39.83
N LEU A 5 11.02 39.45 38.83
CA LEU A 5 10.42 38.50 37.88
C LEU A 5 11.49 37.50 37.37
N THR A 6 11.25 36.24 36.99
CA THR A 6 10.10 35.49 36.46
C THR A 6 10.42 34.01 36.65
N LYS A 7 9.42 33.19 37.00
CA LYS A 7 9.54 31.72 36.99
C LYS A 7 9.28 31.24 35.56
N GLY A 8 10.35 30.93 34.82
CA GLY A 8 10.24 30.24 33.55
C GLY A 8 9.93 28.77 33.80
N ASP A 9 8.66 28.39 33.62
CA ASP A 9 8.30 26.97 33.50
C ASP A 9 8.89 26.45 32.20
N LYS A 10 9.95 25.66 32.33
CA LYS A 10 10.44 24.81 31.25
C LYS A 10 9.48 23.63 31.16
N THR A 11 8.54 23.69 30.23
CA THR A 11 7.87 22.52 29.69
C THR A 11 8.94 21.63 29.08
N ALA A 12 9.27 20.52 29.74
CA ALA A 12 10.10 19.49 29.16
C ALA A 12 9.27 18.80 28.06
N GLU A 13 9.53 19.14 26.80
CA GLU A 13 9.10 18.30 25.68
C GLU A 13 9.75 16.93 25.87
N ALA A 14 8.91 15.92 26.08
CA ALA A 14 9.31 14.53 26.06
C ALA A 14 9.71 14.19 24.62
N GLY A 15 10.98 14.40 24.30
CA GLY A 15 11.58 13.88 23.08
C GLY A 15 11.39 12.37 23.04
N LYS A 16 10.63 11.87 22.07
CA LYS A 16 10.61 10.46 21.70
C LYS A 16 12.04 10.08 21.30
N THR A 17 12.81 9.52 22.23
CA THR A 17 14.08 8.86 21.92
C THR A 17 13.79 7.48 21.33
N SER A 18 13.33 7.42 20.08
CA SER A 18 13.56 6.21 19.29
C SER A 18 15.00 6.27 18.79
N ASN A 19 15.87 5.48 19.42
CA ASN A 19 17.27 5.30 18.99
C ASN A 19 17.39 4.42 17.73
N GLN A 20 16.31 4.18 16.98
CA GLN A 20 16.39 3.48 15.71
C GLN A 20 17.11 4.37 14.67
N PRO A 21 18.07 3.82 13.91
CA PRO A 21 18.62 4.52 12.76
C PRO A 21 17.48 4.91 11.83
N ARG A 22 17.43 6.18 11.39
CA ARG A 22 16.38 6.72 10.52
C ARG A 22 16.09 5.84 9.30
N GLU A 23 17.12 5.23 8.72
CA GLU A 23 16.99 4.31 7.58
C GLU A 23 16.18 3.05 7.90
N VAL A 24 16.29 2.54 9.14
CA VAL A 24 15.53 1.38 9.62
C VAL A 24 14.06 1.76 9.81
N LEU A 25 13.80 2.93 10.41
CA LEU A 25 12.44 3.46 10.60
C LEU A 25 11.73 3.66 9.25
N VAL A 26 12.41 4.29 8.29
CA VAL A 26 11.90 4.52 6.93
C VAL A 26 11.63 3.20 6.18
N ALA A 27 12.44 2.15 6.41
CA ALA A 27 12.18 0.83 5.85
C ALA A 27 10.95 0.17 6.49
N GLU A 28 10.82 0.26 7.81
CA GLU A 28 9.69 -0.29 8.58
C GLU A 28 8.35 0.34 8.16
N HIS A 29 8.28 1.66 8.04
CA HIS A 29 7.09 2.35 7.56
C HIS A 29 6.63 1.89 6.18
N VAL A 30 7.58 1.70 5.25
CA VAL A 30 7.24 1.23 3.90
C VAL A 30 6.79 -0.21 3.89
N VAL A 31 7.43 -1.09 4.67
CA VAL A 31 6.99 -2.49 4.79
C VAL A 31 5.57 -2.56 5.34
N ASN A 32 5.26 -1.77 6.37
CA ASN A 32 3.91 -1.76 6.95
C ASN A 32 2.86 -1.22 5.96
N ALA A 33 3.16 -0.14 5.23
CA ALA A 33 2.25 0.40 4.22
C ALA A 33 2.01 -0.59 3.06
N ILE A 34 3.05 -1.34 2.66
CA ILE A 34 2.93 -2.46 1.71
C ILE A 34 1.99 -3.54 2.26
N ASN A 35 2.20 -3.96 3.50
CA ASN A 35 1.38 -5.01 4.12
C ASN A 35 -0.10 -4.59 4.21
N ASP A 36 -0.38 -3.33 4.54
CA ASP A 36 -1.75 -2.82 4.59
C ASP A 36 -2.40 -2.75 3.20
N LEU A 37 -1.65 -2.37 2.17
CA LEU A 37 -2.15 -2.45 0.79
C LEU A 37 -2.37 -3.90 0.34
N GLN A 38 -1.51 -4.84 0.75
CA GLN A 38 -1.72 -6.26 0.49
C GLN A 38 -3.00 -6.78 1.14
N LYS A 39 -3.29 -6.38 2.39
CA LYS A 39 -4.57 -6.72 3.04
C LYS A 39 -5.75 -6.19 2.23
N LEU A 40 -5.71 -4.93 1.79
CA LEU A 40 -6.76 -4.36 0.94
C LEU A 40 -6.93 -5.19 -0.34
N HIS A 41 -5.82 -5.48 -1.05
CA HIS A 41 -5.84 -6.30 -2.26
C HIS A 41 -6.45 -7.68 -2.01
N ASP A 42 -6.01 -8.37 -0.97
CA ASP A 42 -6.49 -9.72 -0.62
C ASP A 42 -7.98 -9.69 -0.29
N ARG A 43 -8.48 -8.63 0.36
CA ARG A 43 -9.93 -8.46 0.57
C ARG A 43 -10.70 -8.32 -0.73
N LEU A 44 -10.16 -7.62 -1.73
CA LEU A 44 -10.82 -7.40 -3.02
C LEU A 44 -10.73 -8.62 -3.95
N CYS A 45 -9.63 -9.36 -3.88
CA CYS A 45 -9.30 -10.43 -4.83
C CYS A 45 -9.55 -11.85 -4.28
N SER A 46 -9.47 -12.09 -2.97
CA SER A 46 -9.74 -13.43 -2.37
C SER A 46 -11.12 -13.99 -2.77
N PRO A 47 -12.20 -13.19 -2.76
CA PRO A 47 -13.53 -13.59 -3.23
C PRO A 47 -13.61 -14.03 -4.70
N GLN A 48 -12.58 -13.74 -5.52
CA GLN A 48 -12.61 -13.97 -6.97
C GLN A 48 -11.98 -15.30 -7.37
N GLY A 49 -11.05 -15.83 -6.56
CA GLY A 49 -10.21 -16.99 -6.90
C GLY A 49 -10.36 -18.21 -6.00
N ASN A 50 -10.82 -18.05 -4.76
CA ASN A 50 -11.15 -19.16 -3.87
C ASN A 50 -12.64 -19.10 -3.53
N ASP A 51 -13.40 -20.16 -3.82
CA ASP A 51 -14.79 -20.35 -3.39
C ASP A 51 -14.89 -20.58 -1.86
N CYS A 52 -14.08 -19.86 -1.09
CA CYS A 52 -14.07 -19.90 0.36
C CYS A 52 -15.22 -19.01 0.84
N VAL A 53 -16.41 -19.62 0.94
CA VAL A 53 -17.66 -19.08 1.52
C VAL A 53 -17.44 -18.14 2.70
N ASN A 54 -16.50 -18.50 3.58
CA ASN A 54 -16.17 -17.75 4.79
C ASN A 54 -15.52 -16.39 4.51
N ASP A 55 -14.78 -16.23 3.41
CA ASP A 55 -14.03 -15.00 3.09
C ASP A 55 -14.93 -13.93 2.49
N ILE A 56 -15.88 -14.31 1.63
CA ILE A 56 -16.89 -13.39 1.09
C ILE A 56 -17.88 -12.97 2.20
N GLN A 57 -18.30 -13.91 3.05
CA GLN A 57 -19.22 -13.60 4.14
C GLN A 57 -18.59 -12.63 5.15
N LYS A 58 -17.32 -12.86 5.53
CA LYS A 58 -16.58 -11.90 6.36
C LYS A 58 -16.37 -10.56 5.67
N PHE A 59 -16.08 -10.55 4.38
CA PHE A 59 -15.96 -9.31 3.61
C PHE A 59 -17.25 -8.49 3.64
N ALA A 60 -18.41 -9.14 3.48
CA ALA A 60 -19.72 -8.49 3.51
C ALA A 60 -20.08 -7.96 4.91
N GLN A 61 -19.67 -8.64 5.98
CA GLN A 61 -20.07 -8.32 7.36
C GLN A 61 -19.14 -7.32 8.07
N ASP A 62 -17.84 -7.29 7.77
CA ASP A 62 -16.83 -6.51 8.52
C ASP A 62 -16.61 -5.07 7.98
N GLY A 63 -17.48 -4.57 7.10
CA GLY A 63 -17.25 -3.30 6.39
C GLY A 63 -16.16 -3.38 5.30
N GLY A 64 -15.73 -4.60 4.98
CA GLY A 64 -14.99 -5.00 3.78
C GLY A 64 -13.79 -4.15 3.40
N GLY A 65 -13.61 -3.97 2.08
CA GLY A 65 -12.49 -3.25 1.48
C GLY A 65 -12.46 -1.76 1.82
N LEU A 66 -13.59 -1.14 2.18
CA LEU A 66 -13.60 0.28 2.57
C LEU A 66 -12.89 0.52 3.90
N CYS A 67 -13.06 -0.39 4.87
CA CYS A 67 -12.39 -0.30 6.15
C CYS A 67 -10.87 -0.38 5.97
N GLU A 68 -10.38 -1.39 5.25
CA GLU A 68 -8.95 -1.55 4.94
C GLU A 68 -8.39 -0.36 4.14
N PHE A 69 -9.15 0.17 3.18
CA PHE A 69 -8.77 1.36 2.42
C PHE A 69 -8.56 2.57 3.34
N ARG A 70 -9.48 2.83 4.28
CA ARG A 70 -9.36 3.93 5.25
C ARG A 70 -8.20 3.72 6.23
N LEU A 71 -7.95 2.48 6.64
CA LEU A 71 -6.80 2.15 7.49
C LEU A 71 -5.48 2.44 6.76
N LEU A 72 -5.35 1.99 5.51
CA LEU A 72 -4.20 2.30 4.66
C LEU A 72 -4.03 3.81 4.49
N GLN A 73 -5.11 4.53 4.17
CA GLN A 73 -5.09 5.98 4.00
C GLN A 73 -4.61 6.70 5.26
N SER A 74 -5.14 6.32 6.43
CA SER A 74 -4.75 6.87 7.72
C SER A 74 -3.28 6.59 8.03
N TYR A 75 -2.81 5.38 7.73
CA TYR A 75 -1.43 4.98 7.96
C TYR A 75 -0.46 5.78 7.08
N ILE A 76 -0.75 5.91 5.79
CA ILE A 76 0.09 6.68 4.86
C ILE A 76 0.18 8.15 5.30
N ASN A 77 -0.95 8.77 5.66
CA ASN A 77 -0.94 10.14 6.17
C ASN A 77 -0.06 10.28 7.43
N TYR A 78 -0.21 9.34 8.37
CA TYR A 78 0.58 9.34 9.60
C TYR A 78 2.10 9.23 9.33
N VAL A 79 2.53 8.30 8.48
CA VAL A 79 3.97 8.10 8.23
C VAL A 79 4.59 9.23 7.41
N GLU A 80 3.81 9.90 6.54
CA GLU A 80 4.27 11.09 5.84
C GLU A 80 4.39 12.30 6.75
N GLU A 81 3.53 12.43 7.76
CA GLU A 81 3.66 13.46 8.80
C GLU A 81 4.86 13.19 9.73
N ASP A 82 5.06 11.94 10.14
CA ASP A 82 6.14 11.52 11.06
C ASP A 82 7.52 11.57 10.39
N GLU A 83 7.61 11.16 9.11
CA GLU A 83 8.84 11.16 8.32
C GLU A 83 8.61 11.70 6.89
N PRO A 84 8.57 13.04 6.71
CA PRO A 84 8.23 13.67 5.42
C PRO A 84 9.15 13.32 4.25
N SER A 85 10.35 12.77 4.50
CA SER A 85 11.21 12.31 3.40
C SER A 85 10.65 11.06 2.69
N ILE A 86 9.75 10.32 3.34
CA ILE A 86 9.17 9.09 2.82
C ILE A 86 8.26 9.35 1.60
N GLU A 87 7.58 10.50 1.55
CA GLU A 87 6.70 10.92 0.44
C GLU A 87 7.46 10.97 -0.90
N LYS A 88 8.78 11.19 -0.86
CA LYS A 88 9.61 11.28 -2.06
C LYS A 88 9.93 9.91 -2.67
N LEU A 89 9.80 8.84 -1.90
CA LEU A 89 10.13 7.49 -2.32
C LEU A 89 9.11 7.01 -3.35
N THR A 90 9.61 6.39 -4.42
CA THR A 90 8.76 6.00 -5.55
C THR A 90 7.64 5.05 -5.15
N ILE A 91 7.94 4.12 -4.23
CA ILE A 91 6.95 3.19 -3.68
C ILE A 91 5.87 3.91 -2.87
N MET A 92 6.21 4.95 -2.10
CA MET A 92 5.21 5.73 -1.38
C MET A 92 4.32 6.53 -2.32
N LYS A 93 4.88 7.11 -3.39
CA LYS A 93 4.08 7.78 -4.44
C LYS A 93 3.11 6.82 -5.12
N PHE A 94 3.52 5.58 -5.33
CA PHE A 94 2.63 4.54 -5.84
C PHE A 94 1.50 4.24 -4.84
N LEU A 95 1.83 4.00 -3.57
CA LEU A 95 0.83 3.79 -2.51
C LEU A 95 -0.15 4.97 -2.39
N ARG A 96 0.38 6.20 -2.45
CA ARG A 96 -0.39 7.45 -2.44
C ARG A 96 -1.39 7.52 -3.59
N SER A 97 -0.96 7.15 -4.80
CA SER A 97 -1.85 7.14 -5.97
C SER A 97 -3.03 6.18 -5.83
N ILE A 98 -2.89 5.10 -5.04
CA ILE A 98 -4.01 4.19 -4.76
C ILE A 98 -4.99 4.81 -3.76
N ILE A 99 -4.50 5.44 -2.68
CA ILE A 99 -5.39 6.04 -1.66
C ILE A 99 -6.01 7.37 -2.08
N GLU A 100 -5.46 8.00 -3.13
CA GLU A 100 -6.02 9.20 -3.76
C GLU A 100 -6.93 8.87 -4.96
N ASP A 101 -7.10 7.59 -5.30
CA ASP A 101 -8.04 7.15 -6.34
C ASP A 101 -9.49 7.35 -5.86
N GLU A 102 -10.09 8.45 -6.31
CA GLU A 102 -11.47 8.81 -6.01
C GLU A 102 -12.46 7.77 -6.54
N GLU A 103 -12.19 7.16 -7.70
CA GLU A 103 -13.06 6.14 -8.27
C GLU A 103 -13.05 4.88 -7.39
N LEU A 104 -11.88 4.45 -6.94
CA LEU A 104 -11.74 3.34 -5.99
C LEU A 104 -12.50 3.65 -4.69
N TYR A 105 -12.30 4.83 -4.11
CA TYR A 105 -13.01 5.23 -2.89
C TYR A 105 -14.53 5.19 -3.08
N VAL A 106 -15.06 5.79 -4.16
CA VAL A 106 -16.50 5.86 -4.44
C VAL A 106 -17.08 4.46 -4.63
N LYS A 107 -16.40 3.57 -5.36
CA LYS A 107 -16.86 2.19 -5.54
C LYS A 107 -16.85 1.38 -4.24
N LEU A 108 -15.81 1.52 -3.41
CA LEU A 108 -15.75 0.86 -2.10
C LEU A 108 -16.81 1.42 -1.12
N HIS A 109 -17.06 2.72 -1.19
CA HIS A 109 -18.07 3.40 -0.38
C HIS A 109 -19.49 2.97 -0.74
N ASN A 110 -19.77 2.86 -2.04
CA ASN A 110 -21.07 2.48 -2.57
C ASN A 110 -21.23 0.96 -2.72
N PHE A 111 -20.23 0.18 -2.30
CA PHE A 111 -20.31 -1.26 -2.32
C PHE A 111 -21.50 -1.70 -1.48
N ASN A 112 -22.43 -2.41 -2.12
CA ASN A 112 -23.64 -2.83 -1.45
C ASN A 112 -23.33 -4.07 -0.60
N TYR A 113 -23.09 -3.86 0.69
CA TYR A 113 -22.96 -4.94 1.65
C TYR A 113 -24.31 -5.66 1.75
N LEU A 114 -24.36 -6.94 1.36
CA LEU A 114 -25.61 -7.70 1.38
C LEU A 114 -26.13 -7.93 2.80
N HIS A 115 -27.43 -8.20 2.86
CA HIS A 115 -28.26 -8.37 4.05
C HIS A 115 -27.70 -9.42 5.02
N PRO A 116 -28.04 -9.36 6.33
CA PRO A 116 -27.72 -10.40 7.31
C PRO A 116 -28.10 -11.85 6.94
N ASP A 117 -28.91 -12.05 5.89
CA ASP A 117 -29.30 -13.37 5.36
C ASP A 117 -28.36 -13.89 4.25
N PHE A 118 -27.25 -13.21 3.96
CA PHE A 118 -26.24 -13.69 3.01
C PHE A 118 -25.69 -15.05 3.43
N ASP A 119 -25.97 -16.07 2.63
CA ASP A 119 -25.63 -17.47 2.91
C ASP A 119 -24.19 -17.84 2.56
N GLY A 120 -23.50 -16.99 1.78
CA GLY A 120 -22.13 -17.22 1.32
C GLY A 120 -21.97 -18.39 0.35
N ILE A 121 -23.06 -18.99 -0.14
CA ILE A 121 -23.02 -20.22 -0.92
C ILE A 121 -22.54 -19.92 -2.36
N PRO A 122 -21.46 -20.52 -2.85
CA PRO A 122 -20.98 -20.30 -4.20
C PRO A 122 -22.04 -20.70 -5.23
N GLY A 123 -22.28 -19.83 -6.21
CA GLY A 123 -23.35 -20.00 -7.19
C GLY A 123 -24.75 -19.56 -6.74
N SER A 124 -24.94 -19.08 -5.50
CA SER A 124 -26.16 -18.35 -5.13
C SER A 124 -26.22 -16.99 -5.86
N ILE A 125 -27.43 -16.45 -6.06
CA ILE A 125 -27.60 -15.15 -6.76
C ILE A 125 -26.81 -14.05 -6.03
N ASP A 126 -26.94 -14.03 -4.71
CA ASP A 126 -26.29 -13.06 -3.83
C ASP A 126 -24.75 -13.17 -3.87
N TYR A 127 -24.22 -14.41 -3.89
CA TYR A 127 -22.78 -14.66 -3.99
C TYR A 127 -22.21 -14.15 -5.32
N GLU A 128 -22.86 -14.50 -6.43
CA GLU A 128 -22.40 -14.09 -7.76
C GLU A 128 -22.54 -12.59 -7.97
N GLU A 129 -23.54 -11.95 -7.36
CA GLU A 129 -23.68 -10.49 -7.39
C GLU A 129 -22.52 -9.79 -6.66
N ILE A 130 -22.18 -10.22 -5.43
CA ILE A 130 -21.01 -9.70 -4.69
C ILE A 130 -19.72 -9.93 -5.49
N ARG A 131 -19.51 -11.15 -5.98
CA ARG A 131 -18.31 -11.51 -6.75
C ARG A 131 -18.19 -10.64 -8.00
N SER A 132 -19.29 -10.43 -8.72
CA SER A 132 -19.31 -9.58 -9.91
C SER A 132 -19.01 -8.11 -9.58
N GLN A 133 -19.55 -7.58 -8.48
CA GLN A 133 -19.24 -6.22 -8.03
C GLN A 133 -17.75 -6.07 -7.68
N LEU A 134 -17.16 -7.02 -6.94
CA LEU A 134 -15.74 -7.00 -6.59
C LEU A 134 -14.83 -7.11 -7.81
N SER A 135 -15.16 -8.00 -8.74
CA SER A 135 -14.43 -8.12 -10.01
C SER A 135 -14.44 -6.81 -10.79
N ARG A 136 -15.60 -6.11 -10.85
CA ARG A 136 -15.68 -4.79 -11.48
C ARG A 136 -14.80 -3.76 -10.79
N ILE A 137 -14.75 -3.73 -9.46
CA ILE A 137 -13.86 -2.81 -8.73
C ILE A 137 -12.40 -3.07 -9.09
N VAL A 138 -11.98 -4.33 -9.07
CA VAL A 138 -10.60 -4.71 -9.37
C VAL A 138 -10.21 -4.35 -10.81
N THR A 139 -11.07 -4.60 -11.79
CA THR A 139 -10.79 -4.26 -13.19
C THR A 139 -10.88 -2.76 -13.47
N ASP A 140 -11.95 -2.09 -13.04
CA ASP A 140 -12.16 -0.65 -13.31
C ASP A 140 -11.05 0.21 -12.68
N CYS A 141 -10.61 -0.15 -11.47
CA CYS A 141 -9.52 0.53 -10.76
C CYS A 141 -8.13 -0.07 -11.06
N LYS A 142 -8.00 -0.97 -12.03
CA LYS A 142 -6.73 -1.54 -12.51
C LYS A 142 -5.88 -2.20 -11.41
N LEU A 143 -6.52 -2.91 -10.47
CA LEU A 143 -5.90 -3.55 -9.31
C LEU A 143 -5.46 -5.00 -9.57
N GLU A 144 -5.72 -5.55 -10.76
CA GLU A 144 -5.51 -6.97 -11.11
C GLU A 144 -4.06 -7.46 -10.88
N ASN A 145 -3.08 -6.59 -11.08
CA ASN A 145 -1.65 -6.90 -10.94
C ASN A 145 -1.00 -6.16 -9.75
N LEU A 146 -1.81 -5.72 -8.79
CA LEU A 146 -1.34 -4.86 -7.70
C LEU A 146 -0.26 -5.54 -6.85
N GLU A 147 -0.41 -6.83 -6.53
CA GLU A 147 0.59 -7.61 -5.79
C GLU A 147 1.96 -7.59 -6.50
N ASP A 148 1.95 -7.85 -7.82
CA ASP A 148 3.18 -7.89 -8.61
C ASP A 148 3.81 -6.48 -8.76
N LYS A 149 3.00 -5.43 -8.92
CA LYS A 149 3.45 -4.02 -8.93
C LYS A 149 4.19 -3.68 -7.63
N ILE A 150 3.60 -4.00 -6.48
CA ILE A 150 4.17 -3.74 -5.16
C ILE A 150 5.47 -4.52 -4.98
N ARG A 151 5.44 -5.82 -5.30
CA ARG A 151 6.61 -6.70 -5.15
C ARG A 151 7.78 -6.21 -5.98
N LEU A 152 7.55 -5.76 -7.23
CA LEU A 152 8.60 -5.18 -8.06
C LEU A 152 9.23 -3.94 -7.42
N LEU A 153 8.41 -2.99 -6.96
CA LEU A 153 8.91 -1.76 -6.35
C LEU A 153 9.66 -2.04 -5.03
N ALA A 154 9.20 -3.02 -4.25
CA ALA A 154 9.88 -3.46 -3.04
C ALA A 154 11.26 -4.07 -3.35
N LEU A 155 11.36 -4.92 -4.39
CA LEU A 155 12.62 -5.54 -4.82
C LEU A 155 13.62 -4.49 -5.34
N LEU A 156 13.15 -3.53 -6.13
CA LEU A 156 13.96 -2.42 -6.64
C LEU A 156 14.55 -1.57 -5.51
N ARG A 157 13.80 -1.38 -4.43
CA ARG A 157 14.29 -0.72 -3.21
C ARG A 157 15.24 -1.59 -2.39
N GLY A 158 14.98 -2.89 -2.32
CA GLY A 158 15.76 -3.90 -1.56
C GLY A 158 17.16 -4.21 -2.11
N ARG A 159 17.67 -3.38 -3.03
CA ARG A 159 18.99 -3.48 -3.69
C ARG A 159 19.14 -4.56 -4.76
N MET A 160 18.08 -5.27 -5.14
CA MET A 160 18.17 -6.19 -6.29
C MET A 160 18.30 -5.41 -7.59
N ASP A 161 19.16 -5.89 -8.51
CA ASP A 161 19.26 -5.30 -9.83
C ASP A 161 18.02 -5.59 -10.65
N PHE A 162 17.55 -4.63 -11.45
CA PHE A 162 16.41 -4.88 -12.33
C PHE A 162 16.69 -6.05 -13.28
N ALA A 163 17.92 -6.18 -13.78
CA ALA A 163 18.32 -7.33 -14.60
C ALA A 163 18.32 -8.65 -13.80
N ASP A 164 18.66 -8.61 -12.51
CA ASP A 164 18.63 -9.79 -11.64
C ASP A 164 17.21 -10.15 -11.21
N ILE A 165 16.34 -9.15 -10.98
CA ILE A 165 14.90 -9.33 -10.76
C ILE A 165 14.28 -9.94 -12.01
N GLN A 166 14.60 -9.43 -13.19
CA GLN A 166 14.09 -9.97 -14.45
C GLN A 166 14.50 -11.45 -14.62
N LYS A 167 15.78 -11.77 -14.40
CA LYS A 167 16.28 -13.16 -14.46
C LYS A 167 15.70 -14.08 -13.39
N ALA A 168 15.50 -13.61 -12.16
CA ALA A 168 14.93 -14.41 -11.08
C ALA A 168 13.45 -14.74 -11.33
N TYR A 169 12.79 -13.99 -12.21
CA TYR A 169 11.37 -14.12 -12.52
C TYR A 169 11.11 -14.48 -13.99
N ASP A 170 12.13 -14.94 -14.72
CA ASP A 170 12.16 -15.24 -16.16
C ASP A 170 11.13 -16.27 -16.65
N ASN A 171 10.15 -16.68 -15.82
CA ASN A 171 9.04 -17.50 -16.30
C ASN A 171 7.62 -17.00 -16.06
N TRP A 172 7.19 -16.31 -14.97
CA TRP A 172 5.74 -16.36 -14.66
C TRP A 172 4.92 -15.11 -14.30
N ARG A 173 5.43 -13.88 -14.08
CA ARG A 173 4.53 -12.78 -13.61
C ARG A 173 4.82 -11.35 -14.08
N PHE A 174 5.80 -11.13 -14.96
CA PHE A 174 6.13 -9.77 -15.44
C PHE A 174 5.55 -9.40 -16.82
N SER A 175 5.02 -10.34 -17.59
CA SER A 175 4.49 -10.06 -18.94
C SER A 175 3.44 -8.94 -18.92
N ASP A 176 2.58 -8.96 -17.91
CA ASP A 176 1.44 -8.04 -17.81
C ASP A 176 1.89 -6.67 -17.29
N LEU A 177 2.95 -6.63 -16.48
CA LEU A 177 3.61 -5.40 -16.03
C LEU A 177 4.45 -4.74 -17.12
N ILE A 178 5.03 -5.52 -18.03
CA ILE A 178 5.79 -5.02 -19.19
C ILE A 178 4.85 -4.32 -20.19
N GLY A 179 3.59 -4.76 -20.27
CA GLY A 179 2.55 -4.11 -21.08
C GLY A 179 2.01 -2.80 -20.48
N ASP A 180 2.14 -2.60 -19.17
CA ASP A 180 1.72 -1.39 -18.45
C ASP A 180 2.78 -0.27 -18.58
N ASN A 181 2.81 0.35 -19.77
CA ASN A 181 3.77 1.41 -20.10
C ASN A 181 3.67 2.62 -19.16
N ASP A 182 2.48 2.93 -18.64
CA ASP A 182 2.29 4.05 -17.72
C ASP A 182 2.91 3.72 -16.36
N PHE A 183 2.64 2.54 -15.80
CA PHE A 183 3.27 2.10 -14.55
C PHE A 183 4.79 2.06 -14.67
N LYS A 184 5.31 1.54 -15.79
CA LYS A 184 6.75 1.48 -16.05
C LYS A 184 7.38 2.87 -16.04
N ARG A 185 6.83 3.79 -16.83
CA ARG A 185 7.34 5.17 -16.95
C ARG A 185 7.23 5.93 -15.63
N MET A 186 6.11 5.78 -14.91
CA MET A 186 5.84 6.57 -13.71
C MET A 186 6.60 6.06 -12.47
N TYR A 187 6.76 4.74 -12.33
CA TYR A 187 7.27 4.15 -11.09
C TYR A 187 8.52 3.29 -11.30
N VAL A 188 8.59 2.43 -12.32
CA VAL A 188 9.75 1.54 -12.48
C VAL A 188 11.01 2.33 -12.82
N ASP A 189 10.95 3.19 -13.84
CA ASP A 189 12.10 3.99 -14.26
C ASP A 189 12.59 4.94 -13.15
N GLN A 190 11.66 5.44 -12.34
CA GLN A 190 11.97 6.33 -11.22
C GLN A 190 12.58 5.57 -10.05
N ALA A 191 12.09 4.37 -9.73
CA ALA A 191 12.64 3.51 -8.69
C ALA A 191 14.06 3.03 -9.03
N VAL A 192 14.34 2.75 -10.31
CA VAL A 192 15.69 2.42 -10.79
C VAL A 192 16.66 3.60 -10.56
N LYS A 193 16.26 4.82 -10.95
CA LYS A 193 17.08 6.03 -10.69
C LYS A 193 17.29 6.30 -9.21
N GLU A 194 16.27 6.09 -8.39
CA GLU A 194 16.35 6.22 -6.93
C GLU A 194 17.41 5.28 -6.35
N ARG A 195 17.44 4.02 -6.81
CA ARG A 195 18.45 3.02 -6.44
C ARG A 195 19.86 3.42 -6.86
N GLU A 196 20.05 3.86 -8.11
CA GLU A 196 21.36 4.29 -8.61
C GLU A 196 21.94 5.44 -7.78
N ASN A 197 21.11 6.42 -7.42
CA ASN A 197 21.51 7.54 -6.57
C ASN A 197 21.91 7.09 -5.16
N LEU A 198 21.18 6.13 -4.57
CA LEU A 198 21.51 5.53 -3.28
C LEU A 198 22.88 4.84 -3.31
N LEU A 199 23.16 4.06 -4.35
CA LEU A 199 24.46 3.38 -4.54
C LEU A 199 25.60 4.38 -4.65
N VAL A 200 25.46 5.42 -5.48
CA VAL A 200 26.47 6.47 -5.65
C VAL A 200 26.71 7.23 -4.33
N SER A 201 25.66 7.53 -3.57
CA SER A 201 25.78 8.21 -2.28
C SER A 201 26.47 7.36 -1.21
N THR A 202 26.29 6.03 -1.26
CA THR A 202 26.92 5.08 -0.34
C THR A 202 28.40 4.90 -0.66
N LEU A 203 28.74 4.82 -1.95
CA LEU A 203 30.13 4.71 -2.42
C LEU A 203 30.95 5.98 -2.15
N ARG A 204 30.33 7.17 -2.12
CA ARG A 204 31.02 8.43 -1.76
C ARG A 204 31.28 8.60 -0.26
N LYS A 205 30.68 7.77 0.59
CA LYS A 205 30.85 7.80 2.06
C LYS A 205 31.92 6.82 2.56
N ILE A 206 32.48 5.99 1.67
CA ILE A 206 33.57 5.03 1.92
C ILE A 206 34.85 5.62 1.33
#